data_AF-A0A537PMX0-F1
#
_entry.id   AF-A0A537PMX0-F1
#
_cell.length_a   1.000
_cell.length_b   1.000
_cell.length_c   1.000
_cell.angle_alpha   90.00
_cell.angle_beta   90.00
_cell.angle_gamma   90.00
#
_symmetry.space_group_name_H-M   'P 1'
#
loop_
_entity.id
_entity.type
_entity.pdbx_description
1 polymer ?
#
loop_
_entity_poly.entity_id
_entity_poly.type
_entity_poly.pdbx_seq_one_letter_code
_entity_poly.pdbx_strand_id
1 'polypeptide(L)'
;MTALPRSLADNPRLDQWIGFEPDRTVRLATGKVELGQGVLTALVQIAAEELDVEPSRVRIVSGDTERTPNEGYTTGSLSIEISGGSIRLVCAEVRRLFVQKLAAELRCDPAELAVADGRFLRGQTDTGYDYWRLASGVDLARDATGNAPIKHPSEHRVIGRSFSRLDLPEKLAGAPFLHDLAPQGVLHARVLRQPCRGAGFLGLDEVAVRRAGTLEIVRDGDFVAFVSERESVARAALEIARRTAKWEGGIDAPEDAGTPQNLIALPSIDRVIEVSAQTVPQPARTFEATYSRPYIAHASLAPSCAVARFADGRLEVTTHAQGVYPLRLALAHALALDVECISVRHHQGAGCYGHNGADDVAFDAAALAVRTPGRPVRVQWEREDELAAAPFGAAMAVKIHAGLDPAGRPLDWTLEVFSPVHTQRPGMSK
;
A
#
# COMPACT_ATOMS: atom_id res chain seq x y z
N MET A 1 6.12 -30.26 4.71
CA MET A 1 5.22 -29.27 4.08
C MET A 1 5.91 -27.93 4.17
N THR A 2 6.10 -27.25 3.04
CA THR A 2 6.66 -25.89 3.02
C THR A 2 5.67 -24.96 3.72
N ALA A 3 6.14 -24.07 4.59
CA ALA A 3 5.25 -23.09 5.22
C ALA A 3 4.60 -22.22 4.14
N LEU A 4 3.29 -21.97 4.25
CA LEU A 4 2.59 -21.08 3.33
C LEU A 4 3.18 -19.66 3.44
N PRO A 5 3.30 -18.92 2.32
CA PRO A 5 3.62 -17.51 2.38
C PRO A 5 2.60 -16.76 3.24
N ARG A 6 3.07 -15.76 4.00
CA ARG A 6 2.25 -15.07 5.00
C ARG A 6 0.90 -14.59 4.48
N SER A 7 0.85 -13.96 3.30
CA SER A 7 -0.43 -13.46 2.78
C SER A 7 -1.46 -14.58 2.59
N LEU A 8 -1.04 -15.76 2.10
CA LEU A 8 -1.92 -16.92 1.93
C LEU A 8 -2.28 -17.57 3.26
N ALA A 9 -1.34 -17.64 4.21
CA ALA A 9 -1.64 -18.14 5.55
C ALA A 9 -2.71 -17.28 6.26
N ASP A 10 -2.62 -15.95 6.10
CA ASP A 10 -3.56 -14.99 6.71
C ASP A 10 -4.89 -14.89 5.93
N ASN A 11 -4.93 -15.29 4.65
CA ASN A 11 -6.11 -15.24 3.77
C ASN A 11 -6.25 -16.56 2.98
N PRO A 12 -6.62 -17.68 3.63
CA PRO A 12 -6.45 -19.01 3.02
C PRO A 12 -7.46 -19.33 1.92
N ARG A 13 -8.62 -18.66 1.86
CA ARG A 13 -9.68 -19.05 0.92
C ARG A 13 -9.33 -18.74 -0.53
N LEU A 14 -9.38 -19.75 -1.40
CA LEU A 14 -9.01 -19.61 -2.83
C LEU A 14 -9.87 -18.55 -3.55
N ASP A 15 -11.17 -18.51 -3.28
CA ASP A 15 -12.10 -17.56 -3.91
C ASP A 15 -11.92 -16.09 -3.47
N GLN A 16 -11.07 -15.79 -2.50
CA GLN A 16 -10.66 -14.41 -2.22
C GLN A 16 -9.61 -13.91 -3.21
N TRP A 17 -8.82 -14.82 -3.78
CA TRP A 17 -7.70 -14.52 -4.66
C TRP A 17 -8.05 -14.61 -6.14
N ILE A 18 -8.90 -15.57 -6.51
CA ILE A 18 -9.18 -15.86 -7.91
C ILE A 18 -10.65 -16.13 -8.19
N GLY A 19 -11.12 -15.79 -9.39
CA GLY A 19 -12.43 -16.14 -9.90
C GLY A 19 -12.42 -16.30 -11.42
N PHE A 20 -13.40 -17.02 -11.95
CA PHE A 20 -13.58 -17.20 -13.39
C PHE A 20 -14.89 -16.54 -13.80
N GLU A 21 -14.79 -15.49 -14.61
CA GLU A 21 -15.91 -14.61 -14.94
C GLU A 21 -16.66 -15.08 -16.21
N PRO A 22 -17.96 -14.80 -16.36
CA PRO A 22 -18.75 -15.25 -17.51
C PRO A 22 -18.25 -14.77 -18.88
N ASP A 23 -17.49 -13.66 -18.92
CA ASP A 23 -16.90 -13.08 -20.12
C ASP A 23 -15.59 -13.77 -20.56
N ARG A 24 -15.27 -14.93 -19.98
CA ARG A 24 -14.05 -15.70 -20.21
C ARG A 24 -12.77 -14.99 -19.76
N THR A 25 -12.87 -14.20 -18.69
CA THR A 25 -11.71 -13.64 -17.98
C THR A 25 -11.50 -14.32 -16.63
N VAL A 26 -10.29 -14.18 -16.10
CA VAL A 26 -9.91 -14.60 -14.75
C VAL A 26 -9.79 -13.35 -13.90
N ARG A 27 -10.62 -13.22 -12.86
CA ARG A 27 -10.42 -12.22 -11.82
C ARG A 27 -9.26 -12.67 -10.94
N LEU A 28 -8.23 -11.83 -10.83
CA LEU A 28 -7.14 -11.98 -9.87
C LEU A 28 -7.24 -10.85 -8.84
N ALA A 29 -7.11 -11.15 -7.56
CA ALA A 29 -7.21 -10.16 -6.49
C ALA A 29 -5.93 -10.14 -5.63
N THR A 30 -5.50 -8.93 -5.26
CA THR A 30 -4.34 -8.73 -4.37
C THR A 30 -4.56 -7.53 -3.45
N GLY A 31 -4.12 -7.64 -2.21
CA GLY A 31 -4.06 -6.49 -1.29
C GLY A 31 -2.90 -5.54 -1.59
N LYS A 32 -1.95 -5.93 -2.46
CA LYS A 32 -0.82 -5.10 -2.87
C LYS A 32 -1.22 -4.07 -3.92
N VAL A 33 -0.48 -2.97 -4.00
CA VAL A 33 -0.77 -1.82 -4.86
C VAL A 33 0.42 -1.45 -5.75
N GLU A 34 0.14 -0.79 -6.87
CA GLU A 34 1.17 -0.31 -7.81
C GLU A 34 1.70 1.06 -7.40
N LEU A 35 3.02 1.18 -7.24
CA LEU A 35 3.67 2.42 -6.81
C LEU A 35 4.82 2.83 -7.78
N GLY A 36 4.93 2.16 -8.93
CA GLY A 36 5.95 2.40 -9.95
C GLY A 36 6.82 1.18 -10.29
N GLN A 37 6.78 0.12 -9.49
CA GLN A 37 7.59 -1.09 -9.64
C GLN A 37 7.10 -2.09 -10.71
N GLY A 38 5.84 -2.03 -11.14
CA GLY A 38 5.25 -2.96 -12.13
C GLY A 38 4.76 -4.26 -11.51
N VAL A 39 4.43 -4.23 -10.22
CA VAL A 39 4.04 -5.42 -9.44
C VAL A 39 2.77 -6.04 -9.99
N LEU A 40 1.76 -5.24 -10.37
CA LEU A 40 0.49 -5.79 -10.83
C LEU A 40 0.64 -6.54 -12.15
N THR A 41 1.53 -6.07 -13.03
CA THR A 41 1.87 -6.76 -14.28
C THR A 41 2.56 -8.09 -13.99
N ALA A 42 3.50 -8.11 -13.04
CA ALA A 42 4.20 -9.33 -12.65
C ALA A 42 3.26 -10.36 -11.98
N LEU A 43 2.33 -9.92 -11.13
CA LEU A 43 1.33 -10.81 -10.51
C LEU A 43 0.38 -11.42 -11.54
N VAL A 44 -0.03 -10.64 -12.55
CA VAL A 44 -0.78 -11.16 -13.70
C VAL A 44 0.01 -12.23 -14.46
N GLN A 45 1.31 -12.02 -14.70
CA GLN A 45 2.15 -13.03 -15.35
C GLN A 45 2.23 -14.33 -14.53
N ILE A 46 2.38 -14.23 -13.20
CA ILE A 46 2.43 -15.40 -12.32
C ILE A 46 1.13 -16.18 -12.38
N ALA A 47 -0.02 -15.50 -12.30
CA ALA A 47 -1.32 -16.16 -12.39
C ALA A 47 -1.55 -16.79 -13.78
N ALA A 48 -1.23 -16.06 -14.85
CA ALA A 48 -1.39 -16.55 -16.22
C ALA A 48 -0.54 -17.78 -16.49
N GLU A 49 0.73 -17.77 -16.03
CA GLU A 49 1.63 -18.92 -16.09
C GLU A 49 1.03 -20.13 -15.37
N GLU A 50 0.67 -20.00 -14.10
CA GLU A 50 0.18 -21.14 -13.32
C GLU A 50 -1.23 -21.59 -13.74
N LEU A 51 -2.00 -20.80 -14.47
CA LEU A 51 -3.31 -21.25 -14.96
C LEU A 51 -3.28 -21.74 -16.40
N ASP A 52 -2.16 -21.57 -17.13
CA ASP A 52 -2.09 -21.80 -18.57
C ASP A 52 -3.14 -20.99 -19.35
N VAL A 53 -3.28 -19.70 -19.03
CA VAL A 53 -4.15 -18.75 -19.75
C VAL A 53 -3.32 -17.63 -20.36
N GLU A 54 -3.80 -17.04 -21.46
CA GLU A 54 -3.16 -15.82 -21.99
C GLU A 54 -3.23 -14.69 -20.94
N PRO A 55 -2.14 -13.93 -20.69
CA PRO A 55 -2.13 -12.85 -19.70
C PRO A 55 -3.23 -11.79 -19.89
N SER A 56 -3.66 -11.55 -21.14
CA SER A 56 -4.75 -10.61 -21.46
C SER A 56 -6.12 -11.04 -20.92
N ARG A 57 -6.29 -12.32 -20.55
CA ARG A 57 -7.50 -12.84 -19.90
C ARG A 57 -7.54 -12.57 -18.40
N VAL A 58 -6.44 -12.18 -17.77
CA VAL A 58 -6.38 -11.94 -16.33
C VAL A 58 -6.71 -10.47 -16.04
N ARG A 59 -7.77 -10.25 -15.25
CA ARG A 59 -8.21 -8.94 -14.77
C ARG A 59 -7.86 -8.81 -13.30
N ILE A 60 -6.91 -7.94 -12.99
CA ILE A 60 -6.44 -7.75 -11.63
C ILE A 60 -7.24 -6.67 -10.89
N VAL A 61 -7.63 -6.98 -9.66
CA VAL A 61 -8.20 -6.05 -8.67
C VAL A 61 -7.17 -5.89 -7.56
N SER A 62 -6.77 -4.65 -7.26
CA SER A 62 -5.70 -4.35 -6.32
C SER A 62 -6.14 -3.34 -5.27
N GLY A 63 -5.71 -3.55 -4.02
CA GLY A 63 -5.88 -2.58 -2.93
C GLY A 63 -7.32 -2.12 -2.70
N ASP A 64 -8.27 -3.04 -2.59
CA ASP A 64 -9.69 -2.75 -2.34
C ASP A 64 -10.18 -3.60 -1.17
N THR A 65 -10.52 -2.95 -0.06
CA THR A 65 -10.86 -3.65 1.20
C THR A 65 -12.14 -4.48 1.14
N GLU A 66 -12.94 -4.34 0.08
CA GLU A 66 -14.16 -5.13 -0.14
C GLU A 66 -13.93 -6.30 -1.10
N ARG A 67 -12.85 -6.27 -1.90
CA ARG A 67 -12.70 -7.16 -3.07
C ARG A 67 -11.38 -7.92 -3.13
N THR A 68 -10.46 -7.68 -2.20
CA THR A 68 -9.13 -8.31 -2.21
C THR A 68 -8.82 -9.03 -0.89
N PRO A 69 -7.77 -9.86 -0.83
CA PRO A 69 -7.25 -10.35 0.45
C PRO A 69 -6.55 -9.24 1.24
N ASN A 70 -6.58 -9.34 2.56
CA ASN A 70 -5.84 -8.44 3.45
C ASN A 70 -4.35 -8.81 3.47
N GLU A 71 -3.58 -8.22 2.57
CA GLU A 71 -2.12 -8.42 2.50
C GLU A 71 -1.31 -7.33 3.23
N GLY A 72 -1.95 -6.52 4.07
CA GLY A 72 -1.30 -5.43 4.79
C GLY A 72 -0.73 -4.36 3.86
N TYR A 73 0.56 -4.06 4.01
CA TYR A 73 1.25 -3.00 3.28
C TYR A 73 1.98 -3.49 2.04
N THR A 74 2.08 -2.63 1.03
CA THR A 74 3.08 -2.73 -0.04
C THR A 74 4.38 -2.08 0.43
N THR A 75 5.33 -2.85 0.96
CA THR A 75 6.59 -2.34 1.54
C THR A 75 7.73 -3.35 1.41
N GLY A 76 8.97 -2.90 1.63
CA GLY A 76 10.18 -3.74 1.70
C GLY A 76 10.50 -4.54 0.44
N SER A 77 9.91 -4.19 -0.71
CA SER A 77 9.97 -4.98 -1.95
C SER A 77 9.47 -6.43 -1.81
N LEU A 78 8.65 -6.71 -0.80
CA LEU A 78 8.18 -8.07 -0.46
C LEU A 78 6.98 -8.53 -1.31
N SER A 79 6.41 -7.69 -2.16
CA SER A 79 5.16 -8.02 -2.86
C SER A 79 5.31 -9.22 -3.79
N ILE A 80 6.41 -9.35 -4.53
CA ILE A 80 6.64 -10.51 -5.40
C ILE A 80 6.92 -11.77 -4.58
N GLU A 81 7.76 -11.65 -3.55
CA GLU A 81 8.12 -12.78 -2.69
C GLU A 81 6.89 -13.35 -1.97
N ILE A 82 6.09 -12.50 -1.33
CA ILE A 82 4.96 -12.93 -0.50
C ILE A 82 3.68 -13.09 -1.33
N SER A 83 3.23 -12.03 -2.01
CA SER A 83 1.97 -12.06 -2.78
C SER A 83 2.12 -12.89 -4.05
N GLY A 84 3.23 -12.73 -4.77
CA GLY A 84 3.53 -13.56 -5.94
C GLY A 84 3.66 -15.03 -5.58
N GLY A 85 4.33 -15.36 -4.47
CA GLY A 85 4.38 -16.73 -3.93
C GLY A 85 2.98 -17.27 -3.58
N SER A 86 2.13 -16.45 -2.95
CA SER A 86 0.75 -16.81 -2.60
C SER A 86 -0.10 -17.10 -3.83
N ILE A 87 -0.13 -16.16 -4.78
CA ILE A 87 -0.88 -16.29 -6.04
C ILE A 87 -0.42 -17.52 -6.83
N ARG A 88 0.89 -17.80 -6.86
CA ARG A 88 1.43 -18.98 -7.53
C ARG A 88 0.85 -20.28 -6.96
N LEU A 89 0.82 -20.41 -5.62
CA LEU A 89 0.27 -21.58 -4.94
C LEU A 89 -1.25 -21.69 -5.14
N VAL A 90 -1.97 -20.57 -5.00
CA VAL A 90 -3.42 -20.52 -5.26
C VAL A 90 -3.74 -20.99 -6.67
N CYS A 91 -3.07 -20.44 -7.68
CA CYS A 91 -3.31 -20.78 -9.08
C CYS A 91 -2.97 -22.24 -9.40
N ALA A 92 -1.88 -22.79 -8.84
CA ALA A 92 -1.55 -24.20 -8.97
C ALA A 92 -2.62 -25.12 -8.34
N GLU A 93 -3.12 -24.76 -7.16
CA GLU A 93 -4.20 -25.47 -6.46
C GLU A 93 -5.50 -25.43 -7.28
N VAL A 94 -5.86 -24.25 -7.79
CA VAL A 94 -7.04 -24.05 -8.64
C VAL A 94 -6.93 -24.88 -9.91
N ARG A 95 -5.82 -24.79 -10.66
CA ARG A 95 -5.57 -25.63 -11.85
C ARG A 95 -5.76 -27.11 -11.53
N ARG A 96 -5.19 -27.59 -10.42
CA ARG A 96 -5.33 -28.99 -9.97
C ARG A 96 -6.80 -29.37 -9.73
N LEU A 97 -7.59 -28.52 -9.08
CA LEU A 97 -9.01 -28.79 -8.80
C LEU A 97 -9.83 -28.91 -10.09
N PHE A 98 -9.59 -28.03 -11.07
CA PHE A 98 -10.26 -28.09 -12.37
C PHE A 98 -9.86 -29.31 -13.18
N VAL A 99 -8.56 -29.65 -13.23
CA VAL A 99 -8.07 -30.86 -13.89
C VAL A 99 -8.71 -32.11 -13.26
N GLN A 100 -8.77 -32.19 -11.94
CA GLN A 100 -9.40 -33.31 -11.24
C GLN A 100 -10.90 -33.41 -11.52
N LYS A 101 -11.60 -32.27 -11.54
CA LYS A 101 -13.02 -32.20 -11.88
C LYS A 101 -13.28 -32.76 -13.28
N LEU A 102 -12.51 -32.32 -14.27
CA LEU A 102 -12.68 -32.79 -15.65
C LEU A 102 -12.28 -34.26 -15.81
N ALA A 103 -11.19 -34.69 -15.17
CA ALA A 103 -10.75 -36.09 -15.20
C ALA A 103 -11.85 -37.03 -14.68
N ALA A 104 -12.56 -36.62 -13.62
CA ALA A 104 -13.72 -37.36 -13.11
C ALA A 104 -14.88 -37.39 -14.10
N GLU A 105 -15.21 -36.27 -14.76
CA GLU A 105 -16.27 -36.22 -15.79
C GLU A 105 -15.94 -37.09 -17.01
N LEU A 106 -14.68 -37.10 -17.45
CA LEU A 106 -14.23 -37.88 -18.61
C LEU A 106 -13.80 -39.32 -18.27
N ARG A 107 -13.75 -39.68 -16.98
CA ARG A 107 -13.24 -40.97 -16.48
C ARG A 107 -11.85 -41.30 -17.02
N CYS A 108 -10.92 -40.35 -16.95
CA CYS A 108 -9.52 -40.51 -17.34
C CYS A 108 -8.57 -40.19 -16.18
N ASP A 109 -7.29 -40.48 -16.36
CA ASP A 109 -6.27 -40.04 -15.41
C ASP A 109 -6.07 -38.52 -15.54
N PRO A 110 -6.00 -37.74 -14.43
CA PRO A 110 -5.62 -36.33 -14.45
C PRO A 110 -4.34 -36.02 -15.24
N ALA A 111 -3.36 -36.93 -15.26
CA ALA A 111 -2.11 -36.78 -15.98
C ALA A 111 -2.28 -36.84 -17.51
N GLU A 112 -3.41 -37.32 -18.02
CA GLU A 112 -3.74 -37.29 -19.46
C GLU A 112 -4.23 -35.91 -19.92
N LEU A 113 -4.55 -35.01 -18.98
CA LEU A 113 -5.09 -33.69 -19.25
C LEU A 113 -4.00 -32.61 -19.21
N ALA A 114 -3.99 -31.76 -20.22
CA ALA A 114 -3.19 -30.54 -20.27
C ALA A 114 -4.10 -29.32 -20.38
N VAL A 115 -3.59 -28.15 -20.00
CA VAL A 115 -4.30 -26.88 -20.16
C VAL A 115 -3.54 -26.01 -21.17
N ALA A 116 -4.27 -25.41 -22.11
CA ALA A 116 -3.71 -24.52 -23.11
C ALA A 116 -4.68 -23.37 -23.41
N ASP A 117 -4.29 -22.14 -23.04
CA ASP A 117 -5.14 -20.94 -23.05
C ASP A 117 -6.51 -21.19 -22.38
N GLY A 118 -6.47 -21.80 -21.19
CA GLY A 118 -7.65 -22.12 -20.39
C GLY A 118 -8.54 -23.26 -20.90
N ARG A 119 -8.21 -23.86 -22.06
CA ARG A 119 -8.88 -25.05 -22.59
C ARG A 119 -8.20 -26.32 -22.14
N PHE A 120 -8.99 -27.36 -21.86
CA PHE A 120 -8.48 -28.66 -21.48
C PHE A 120 -8.30 -29.56 -22.70
N LEU A 121 -7.11 -30.11 -22.85
CA LEU A 121 -6.72 -31.04 -23.91
C LEU A 121 -6.49 -32.43 -23.30
N ARG A 122 -6.88 -33.48 -24.01
CA ARG A 122 -6.44 -34.85 -23.72
C ARG A 122 -5.44 -35.28 -24.80
N GLY A 123 -4.17 -35.37 -24.44
CA GLY A 123 -3.09 -35.41 -25.42
C GLY A 123 -3.08 -34.14 -26.27
N GLN A 124 -3.35 -34.25 -27.58
CA GLN A 124 -3.46 -33.12 -28.51
C GLN A 124 -4.91 -32.78 -28.91
N THR A 125 -5.90 -33.48 -28.35
CA THR A 125 -7.31 -33.32 -28.73
C THR A 125 -8.03 -32.40 -27.75
N ASP A 126 -8.76 -31.42 -28.26
CA ASP A 126 -9.63 -30.56 -27.45
C ASP A 126 -10.77 -31.39 -26.84
N THR A 127 -10.97 -31.28 -25.53
CA THR A 127 -12.05 -31.97 -24.81
C THR A 127 -13.40 -31.25 -24.96
N GLY A 128 -13.41 -30.00 -25.44
CA GLY A 128 -14.56 -29.11 -25.48
C GLY A 128 -14.88 -28.46 -24.13
N TYR A 129 -14.01 -28.62 -23.13
CA TYR A 129 -14.11 -27.99 -21.81
C TYR A 129 -13.02 -26.92 -21.64
N ASP A 130 -13.38 -25.85 -20.94
CA ASP A 130 -12.49 -24.79 -20.51
C ASP A 130 -12.78 -24.46 -19.03
N TYR A 131 -11.95 -23.62 -18.40
CA TYR A 131 -12.18 -23.23 -17.00
C TYR A 131 -13.59 -22.68 -16.78
N TRP A 132 -14.07 -21.82 -17.67
CA TRP A 132 -15.34 -21.11 -17.51
C TRP A 132 -16.54 -22.03 -17.58
N ARG A 133 -16.50 -23.06 -18.44
CA ARG A 133 -17.53 -24.10 -18.51
C ARG A 133 -17.59 -24.95 -17.23
N LEU A 134 -16.43 -25.20 -16.61
CA LEU A 134 -16.32 -26.02 -15.40
C LEU A 134 -16.50 -25.22 -14.11
N ALA A 135 -16.44 -23.89 -14.15
CA ALA A 135 -16.34 -23.02 -12.97
C ALA A 135 -17.45 -23.25 -11.94
N SER A 136 -18.70 -23.42 -12.39
CA SER A 136 -19.84 -23.70 -11.50
C SER A 136 -19.76 -25.06 -10.79
N GLY A 137 -18.97 -25.99 -11.31
CA GLY A 137 -18.78 -27.34 -10.78
C GLY A 137 -17.53 -27.51 -9.91
N VAL A 138 -16.74 -26.45 -9.70
CA VAL A 138 -15.51 -26.45 -8.90
C VAL A 138 -15.69 -25.50 -7.71
N ASP A 139 -15.67 -26.06 -6.50
CA ASP A 139 -15.78 -25.29 -5.27
C ASP A 139 -14.44 -24.62 -4.91
N LEU A 140 -14.40 -23.28 -5.01
CA LEU A 140 -13.27 -22.44 -4.60
C LEU A 140 -13.49 -21.80 -3.21
N ALA A 141 -14.64 -22.01 -2.56
CA ALA A 141 -14.93 -21.50 -1.22
C ALA A 141 -14.28 -22.39 -0.14
N ARG A 142 -12.98 -22.64 -0.29
CA ARG A 142 -12.17 -23.53 0.54
C ARG A 142 -10.75 -23.00 0.68
N ASP A 143 -10.09 -23.46 1.73
CA ASP A 143 -8.73 -23.05 2.05
C ASP A 143 -7.70 -23.70 1.12
N ALA A 144 -6.67 -22.94 0.75
CA ALA A 144 -5.52 -23.42 0.03
C ALA A 144 -4.70 -24.39 0.90
N THR A 145 -4.28 -25.51 0.32
CA THR A 145 -3.48 -26.50 1.04
C THR A 145 -1.98 -26.24 0.91
N GLY A 146 -1.58 -25.58 -0.19
CA GLY A 146 -0.17 -25.36 -0.55
C GLY A 146 0.55 -26.60 -1.06
N ASN A 147 -0.18 -27.70 -1.29
CA ASN A 147 0.41 -28.98 -1.71
C ASN A 147 0.33 -29.21 -3.22
N ALA A 148 -0.37 -28.35 -3.96
CA ALA A 148 -0.44 -28.47 -5.41
C ALA A 148 0.94 -28.20 -6.05
N PRO A 149 1.37 -29.03 -7.02
CA PRO A 149 2.64 -28.82 -7.69
C PRO A 149 2.61 -27.52 -8.51
N ILE A 150 3.53 -26.61 -8.19
CA ILE A 150 3.81 -25.42 -8.99
C ILE A 150 4.66 -25.79 -10.21
N LYS A 151 4.58 -25.00 -11.28
CA LYS A 151 5.40 -25.24 -12.48
C LYS A 151 6.88 -25.05 -12.20
N HIS A 152 7.74 -25.88 -12.78
CA HIS A 152 9.18 -25.67 -12.72
C HIS A 152 9.60 -24.47 -13.60
N PRO A 153 10.64 -23.70 -13.24
CA PRO A 153 11.10 -22.57 -14.07
C PRO A 153 11.39 -22.90 -15.54
N SER A 154 11.79 -24.14 -15.85
CA SER A 154 12.00 -24.60 -17.23
C SER A 154 10.71 -24.75 -18.04
N GLU A 155 9.56 -24.80 -17.38
CA GLU A 155 8.23 -24.91 -18.00
C GLU A 155 7.61 -23.53 -18.27
N HIS A 156 8.21 -22.46 -17.74
CA HIS A 156 7.66 -21.11 -17.83
C HIS A 156 7.61 -20.63 -19.29
N ARG A 157 6.45 -20.12 -19.70
CA ARG A 157 6.20 -19.54 -21.02
C ARG A 157 5.90 -18.05 -20.98
N VAL A 158 5.41 -17.57 -19.85
CA VAL A 158 5.01 -16.19 -19.57
C VAL A 158 6.02 -15.54 -18.63
N ILE A 159 6.32 -16.15 -17.48
CA ILE A 159 7.26 -15.60 -16.50
C ILE A 159 8.66 -15.47 -17.12
N GLY A 160 9.30 -14.32 -16.90
CA GLY A 160 10.66 -14.04 -17.41
C GLY A 160 10.67 -13.39 -18.81
N ARG A 161 9.49 -13.18 -19.42
CA ARG A 161 9.37 -12.38 -20.64
C ARG A 161 9.00 -10.93 -20.31
N SER A 162 9.44 -10.00 -21.16
CA SER A 162 9.06 -8.59 -21.06
C SER A 162 7.63 -8.40 -21.60
N PHE A 163 6.75 -7.84 -20.77
CA PHE A 163 5.38 -7.47 -21.15
C PHE A 163 5.19 -5.96 -21.10
N SER A 164 4.26 -5.47 -21.90
CA SER A 164 3.74 -4.11 -21.73
C SER A 164 3.07 -4.01 -20.36
N ARG A 165 3.48 -3.00 -19.58
CA ARG A 165 2.92 -2.75 -18.26
C ARG A 165 1.45 -2.35 -18.36
N LEU A 166 0.62 -2.97 -17.53
CA LEU A 166 -0.83 -2.75 -17.50
C LEU A 166 -1.20 -1.29 -17.19
N ASP A 167 -0.37 -0.62 -16.39
CA ASP A 167 -0.62 0.75 -15.91
C ASP A 167 -0.11 1.84 -16.87
N LEU A 168 0.68 1.51 -17.89
CA LEU A 168 1.28 2.51 -18.77
C LEU A 168 0.30 3.21 -19.74
N PRO A 169 -0.66 2.51 -20.40
CA PRO A 169 -1.58 3.18 -21.32
C PRO A 169 -2.34 4.34 -20.66
N GLU A 170 -2.91 4.10 -19.48
CA GLU A 170 -3.60 5.12 -18.68
C GLU A 170 -2.64 6.25 -18.26
N LYS A 171 -1.37 5.94 -17.97
CA LYS A 171 -0.36 6.95 -17.63
C LYS A 171 0.06 7.86 -18.78
N LEU A 172 -0.01 7.37 -20.00
CA LEU A 172 0.43 8.12 -21.18
C LEU A 172 -0.70 8.97 -21.77
N ALA A 173 -1.94 8.48 -21.72
CA ALA A 173 -3.06 9.08 -22.45
C ALA A 173 -4.33 9.31 -21.61
N GLY A 174 -4.35 8.89 -20.35
CA GLY A 174 -5.52 8.96 -19.47
C GLY A 174 -5.39 9.96 -18.32
N ALA A 175 -6.16 9.69 -17.28
CA ALA A 175 -6.21 10.43 -16.01
C ALA A 175 -5.94 9.45 -14.85
N PRO A 176 -4.74 8.85 -14.82
CA PRO A 176 -4.46 7.64 -14.03
C PRO A 176 -4.29 7.95 -12.54
N PHE A 177 -4.15 9.22 -12.16
CA PHE A 177 -3.79 9.61 -10.82
C PHE A 177 -5.01 10.08 -10.06
N LEU A 178 -5.01 9.82 -8.75
CA LEU A 178 -6.07 10.25 -7.84
C LEU A 178 -6.31 11.78 -7.91
N HIS A 179 -5.27 12.53 -8.23
CA HIS A 179 -5.32 13.98 -8.43
C HIS A 179 -6.25 14.41 -9.55
N ASP A 180 -6.43 13.57 -10.57
CA ASP A 180 -7.28 13.86 -11.72
C ASP A 180 -8.77 13.56 -11.42
N LEU A 181 -9.08 12.87 -10.32
CA LEU A 181 -10.45 12.52 -9.97
C LEU A 181 -11.24 13.77 -9.53
N ALA A 182 -12.33 14.02 -10.24
CA ALA A 182 -13.35 15.01 -9.89
C ALA A 182 -14.75 14.37 -9.95
N PRO A 183 -15.14 13.57 -8.94
CA PRO A 183 -16.46 12.96 -8.89
C PRO A 183 -17.58 14.01 -8.98
N GLN A 184 -18.74 13.61 -9.51
CA GLN A 184 -19.88 14.51 -9.61
C GLN A 184 -20.26 15.09 -8.24
N GLY A 185 -20.41 16.41 -8.16
CA GLY A 185 -20.79 17.11 -6.94
C GLY A 185 -19.71 17.20 -5.87
N VAL A 186 -18.45 16.89 -6.22
CA VAL A 186 -17.31 16.93 -5.29
C VAL A 186 -17.15 18.30 -4.63
N LEU A 187 -16.91 18.27 -3.32
CA LEU A 187 -16.44 19.40 -2.54
C LEU A 187 -14.92 19.36 -2.49
N HIS A 188 -14.29 20.49 -2.75
CA HIS A 188 -12.84 20.65 -2.63
C HIS A 188 -12.51 21.21 -1.25
N ALA A 189 -11.55 20.58 -0.60
CA ALA A 189 -11.13 20.95 0.74
C ALA A 189 -9.63 21.21 0.84
N ARG A 190 -9.29 22.10 1.77
CA ARG A 190 -7.92 22.40 2.21
C ARG A 190 -7.88 22.44 3.74
N VAL A 191 -6.87 21.82 4.33
CA VAL A 191 -6.71 21.78 5.80
C VAL A 191 -5.59 22.72 6.19
N LEU A 192 -5.84 23.56 7.20
CA LEU A 192 -4.83 24.40 7.83
C LEU A 192 -4.02 23.54 8.81
N ARG A 193 -2.73 23.38 8.55
CA ARG A 193 -1.83 22.62 9.43
C ARG A 193 -1.37 23.42 10.64
N GLN A 194 -1.17 22.71 11.74
CA GLN A 194 -0.45 23.23 12.90
C GLN A 194 0.98 23.62 12.52
N PRO A 195 1.54 24.71 13.07
CA PRO A 195 2.91 25.13 12.80
C PRO A 195 3.96 24.21 13.43
N CYS A 196 3.63 23.58 14.57
CA CYS A 196 4.48 22.62 15.25
C CYS A 196 3.63 21.65 16.09
N ARG A 197 4.25 20.58 16.58
CA ARG A 197 3.56 19.53 17.31
C ARG A 197 2.97 20.09 18.61
N GLY A 198 1.66 19.88 18.81
CA GLY A 198 0.96 20.28 20.03
C GLY A 198 0.57 21.76 20.08
N ALA A 199 0.67 22.50 18.97
CA ALA A 199 0.20 23.87 18.89
C ALA A 199 -1.35 23.91 18.88
N GLY A 200 -1.93 24.61 19.85
CA GLY A 200 -3.38 24.78 19.97
C GLY A 200 -3.90 25.92 19.09
N PHE A 201 -5.01 25.73 18.39
CA PHE A 201 -5.61 26.72 17.50
C PHE A 201 -6.45 27.72 18.28
N LEU A 202 -6.05 28.99 18.29
CA LEU A 202 -6.78 30.07 18.95
C LEU A 202 -7.86 30.68 18.05
N GLY A 203 -7.60 30.79 16.75
CA GLY A 203 -8.51 31.40 15.79
C GLY A 203 -7.80 31.95 14.57
N LEU A 204 -8.58 32.52 13.65
CA LEU A 204 -8.11 33.20 12.44
C LEU A 204 -9.04 34.37 12.11
N ASP A 205 -8.67 35.20 11.12
CA ASP A 205 -9.55 36.25 10.61
C ASP A 205 -10.58 35.65 9.63
N GLU A 206 -11.74 35.24 10.16
CA GLU A 206 -12.80 34.62 9.34
C GLU A 206 -13.35 35.57 8.28
N VAL A 207 -13.40 36.88 8.58
CA VAL A 207 -13.90 37.88 7.62
C VAL A 207 -12.96 37.94 6.42
N ALA A 208 -11.65 37.95 6.66
CA ALA A 208 -10.66 37.90 5.58
C ALA A 208 -10.77 36.58 4.79
N VAL A 209 -10.86 35.43 5.47
CA VAL A 209 -10.98 34.12 4.81
C VAL A 209 -12.21 34.04 3.92
N ARG A 210 -13.37 34.50 4.39
CA ARG A 210 -14.63 34.45 3.62
C ARG A 210 -14.65 35.37 2.39
N ARG A 211 -13.70 36.31 2.26
CA ARG A 211 -13.52 37.09 1.01
C ARG A 211 -13.03 36.25 -0.16
N ALA A 212 -12.47 35.05 0.09
CA ALA A 212 -12.10 34.12 -0.98
C ALA A 212 -13.31 33.63 -1.81
N GLY A 213 -14.51 33.61 -1.21
CA GLY A 213 -15.76 33.21 -1.86
C GLY A 213 -16.62 32.33 -0.95
N THR A 214 -17.67 31.74 -1.53
CA THR A 214 -18.57 30.84 -0.82
C THR A 214 -17.85 29.56 -0.38
N LEU A 215 -17.72 29.40 0.93
CA LEU A 215 -17.08 28.26 1.56
C LEU A 215 -17.63 28.00 2.96
N GLU A 216 -17.46 26.77 3.42
CA GLU A 216 -17.63 26.34 4.79
C GLU A 216 -16.28 26.30 5.49
N ILE A 217 -16.22 26.80 6.73
CA ILE A 217 -15.06 26.66 7.61
C ILE A 217 -15.43 25.59 8.63
N VAL A 218 -14.79 24.42 8.53
CA VAL A 218 -14.99 23.32 9.47
C VAL A 218 -13.91 23.40 10.55
N ARG A 219 -14.31 23.39 11.82
CA ARG A 219 -13.41 23.37 12.97
C ARG A 219 -13.78 22.27 13.95
N ASP A 220 -12.80 21.47 14.34
CA ASP A 220 -12.89 20.54 15.47
C ASP A 220 -11.57 20.55 16.25
N GLY A 221 -11.58 21.19 17.43
CA GLY A 221 -10.36 21.49 18.17
C GLY A 221 -9.38 22.29 17.31
N ASP A 222 -8.22 21.68 17.06
CA ASP A 222 -7.11 22.22 16.25
C ASP A 222 -7.23 21.87 14.76
N PHE A 223 -8.16 20.98 14.39
CA PHE A 223 -8.43 20.66 13.00
C PHE A 223 -9.28 21.75 12.38
N VAL A 224 -8.74 22.45 11.38
CA VAL A 224 -9.43 23.53 10.66
C VAL A 224 -9.33 23.28 9.16
N ALA A 225 -10.47 23.33 8.47
CA ALA A 225 -10.54 23.11 7.03
C ALA A 225 -11.47 24.10 6.33
N PHE A 226 -11.19 24.33 5.06
CA PHE A 226 -11.97 25.19 4.17
C PHE A 226 -12.55 24.33 3.06
N VAL A 227 -13.88 24.26 2.98
CA VAL A 227 -14.61 23.38 2.05
C VAL A 227 -15.43 24.23 1.09
N SER A 228 -15.29 24.00 -0.21
CA SER A 228 -16.02 24.75 -1.24
C SER A 228 -16.28 23.88 -2.47
N GLU A 229 -17.31 24.22 -3.25
CA GLU A 229 -17.56 23.62 -4.56
C GLU A 229 -16.50 24.01 -5.60
N ARG A 230 -15.71 25.05 -5.33
CA ARG A 230 -14.63 25.51 -6.20
C ARG A 230 -13.29 25.35 -5.52
N GLU A 231 -12.40 24.58 -6.13
CA GLU A 231 -11.04 24.35 -5.60
C GLU A 231 -10.26 25.65 -5.39
N SER A 232 -10.39 26.61 -6.32
CA SER A 232 -9.70 27.90 -6.22
C SER A 232 -10.11 28.70 -4.97
N VAL A 233 -11.36 28.55 -4.50
CA VAL A 233 -11.85 29.21 -3.28
C VAL A 233 -11.24 28.55 -2.05
N ALA A 234 -11.26 27.22 -1.97
CA ALA A 234 -10.66 26.49 -0.84
C ALA A 234 -9.16 26.76 -0.71
N ARG A 235 -8.43 26.84 -1.84
CA ARG A 235 -7.00 27.18 -1.86
C ARG A 235 -6.74 28.63 -1.41
N ALA A 236 -7.46 29.61 -1.96
CA ALA A 236 -7.30 31.01 -1.56
C ALA A 236 -7.65 31.23 -0.08
N ALA A 237 -8.66 30.53 0.44
CA ALA A 237 -9.02 30.54 1.85
C ALA A 237 -7.89 30.01 2.75
N LEU A 238 -7.24 28.91 2.37
CA LEU A 238 -6.08 28.37 3.08
C LEU A 238 -4.92 29.38 3.11
N GLU A 239 -4.62 30.02 1.98
CA GLU A 239 -3.53 31.02 1.91
C GLU A 239 -3.78 32.22 2.83
N ILE A 240 -5.02 32.71 2.92
CA ILE A 240 -5.40 33.80 3.83
C ILE A 240 -5.35 33.32 5.28
N ALA A 241 -5.84 32.11 5.55
CA ALA A 241 -5.83 31.52 6.89
C ALA A 241 -4.40 31.38 7.43
N ARG A 242 -3.43 30.91 6.63
CA ARG A 242 -2.02 30.81 7.03
C ARG A 242 -1.43 32.13 7.55
N ARG A 243 -1.89 33.27 7.03
CA ARG A 243 -1.39 34.61 7.40
C ARG A 243 -2.07 35.19 8.64
N THR A 244 -3.23 34.67 9.00
CA THR A 244 -4.11 35.25 10.02
C THR A 244 -4.36 34.33 11.21
N ALA A 245 -4.03 33.04 11.06
CA ALA A 245 -4.14 32.04 12.09
C ALA A 245 -3.24 32.37 13.29
N LYS A 246 -3.80 32.15 14.48
CA LYS A 246 -3.15 32.32 15.76
C LYS A 246 -3.10 30.97 16.45
N TRP A 247 -1.93 30.63 16.95
CA TRP A 247 -1.64 29.39 17.65
C TRP A 247 -1.01 29.70 19.00
N GLU A 248 -1.19 28.81 19.96
CA GLU A 248 -0.51 28.85 21.26
C GLU A 248 0.15 27.52 21.62
N GLY A 249 1.17 27.58 22.47
CA GLY A 249 1.92 26.40 22.87
C GLY A 249 2.69 25.77 21.71
N GLY A 250 2.75 24.44 21.71
CA GLY A 250 3.56 23.67 20.78
C GLY A 250 5.00 23.41 21.24
N ILE A 251 5.64 22.45 20.58
CA ILE A 251 7.02 22.05 20.84
C ILE A 251 7.81 22.30 19.56
N ASP A 252 8.74 23.25 19.62
CA ASP A 252 9.68 23.48 18.54
C ASP A 252 10.70 22.35 18.46
N ALA A 253 11.05 21.97 17.23
CA ALA A 253 12.15 21.06 17.01
C ALA A 253 13.47 21.74 17.40
N PRO A 254 14.36 21.09 18.17
CA PRO A 254 15.70 21.60 18.42
C PRO A 254 16.45 21.87 17.11
N GLU A 255 17.29 22.90 17.08
CA GLU A 255 18.08 23.24 15.88
C GLU A 255 18.99 22.09 15.42
N ASP A 256 19.45 21.26 16.35
CA ASP A 256 20.33 20.10 16.11
C ASP A 256 19.55 18.79 15.91
N ALA A 257 18.22 18.83 15.79
CA ALA A 257 17.38 17.65 15.66
C ALA A 257 17.79 16.80 14.45
N GLY A 258 18.03 15.52 14.68
CA GLY A 258 18.43 14.58 13.62
C GLY A 258 19.91 14.65 13.22
N THR A 259 20.72 15.50 13.86
CA THR A 259 22.18 15.42 13.74
C THR A 259 22.68 14.12 14.41
N PRO A 260 23.83 13.57 13.99
CA PRO A 260 24.34 12.32 14.57
C PRO A 260 24.57 12.41 16.07
N GLN A 261 25.11 13.55 16.52
CA GLN A 261 25.37 13.84 17.94
C GLN A 261 24.06 13.84 18.74
N ASN A 262 23.04 14.52 18.22
CA ASN A 262 21.70 14.54 18.83
C ASN A 262 21.10 13.13 18.91
N LEU A 263 21.11 12.38 17.80
CA LEU A 263 20.53 11.03 17.74
C LEU A 263 21.18 10.04 18.72
N ILE A 264 22.50 10.10 18.88
CA ILE A 264 23.24 9.25 19.81
C ILE A 264 22.96 9.64 21.27
N ALA A 265 22.72 10.92 21.55
CA ALA A 265 22.53 11.43 22.91
C ALA A 265 21.08 11.32 23.43
N LEU A 266 20.10 11.09 22.54
CA LEU A 266 18.70 10.95 22.92
C LEU A 266 18.48 9.70 23.81
N PRO A 267 17.49 9.72 24.72
CA PRO A 267 17.06 8.52 25.42
C PRO A 267 16.66 7.42 24.42
N SER A 268 17.25 6.24 24.55
CA SER A 268 17.03 5.11 23.65
C SER A 268 16.37 3.92 24.33
N ILE A 269 15.75 3.06 23.51
CA ILE A 269 15.39 1.70 23.88
C ILE A 269 16.20 0.79 22.97
N ASP A 270 17.20 0.13 23.54
CA ASP A 270 18.11 -0.69 22.75
C ASP A 270 17.46 -2.03 22.40
N ARG A 271 17.60 -2.43 21.13
CA ARG A 271 17.09 -3.69 20.62
C ARG A 271 18.18 -4.41 19.83
N VAL A 272 18.56 -5.58 20.31
CA VAL A 272 19.49 -6.46 19.59
C VAL A 272 18.71 -7.14 18.46
N ILE A 273 19.11 -6.87 17.21
CA ILE A 273 18.47 -7.44 16.02
C ILE A 273 18.99 -8.84 15.72
N GLU A 274 20.31 -9.01 15.75
CA GLU A 274 20.96 -10.28 15.44
C GLU A 274 22.30 -10.37 16.17
N VAL A 275 22.64 -11.58 16.61
CA VAL A 275 23.97 -11.93 17.11
C VAL A 275 24.38 -13.22 16.41
N SER A 276 25.33 -13.13 15.48
CA SER A 276 25.78 -14.25 14.66
C SER A 276 27.00 -14.98 15.25
N ALA A 277 27.78 -14.34 16.12
CA ALA A 277 28.95 -14.94 16.76
C ALA A 277 28.87 -14.83 18.29
N GLN A 278 29.08 -15.95 18.98
CA GLN A 278 29.16 -16.00 20.45
C GLN A 278 30.58 -15.74 20.98
N THR A 279 31.59 -15.99 20.14
CA THR A 279 33.01 -15.79 20.47
C THR A 279 33.69 -15.13 19.29
N VAL A 280 34.33 -13.98 19.54
CA VAL A 280 35.03 -13.20 18.53
C VAL A 280 36.54 -13.42 18.68
N PRO A 281 37.26 -13.87 17.63
CA PRO A 281 38.73 -13.93 17.65
C PRO A 281 39.35 -12.54 17.84
N GLN A 282 40.48 -12.45 18.54
CA GLN A 282 41.16 -11.17 18.71
C GLN A 282 41.59 -10.60 17.33
N PRO A 283 41.13 -9.40 16.95
CA PRO A 283 41.44 -8.84 15.65
C PRO A 283 42.88 -8.35 15.58
N ALA A 284 43.50 -8.46 14.40
CA ALA A 284 44.83 -7.91 14.14
C ALA A 284 44.77 -6.39 13.91
N ARG A 285 43.64 -5.89 13.39
CA ARG A 285 43.34 -4.48 13.16
C ARG A 285 41.88 -4.21 13.44
N THR A 286 41.57 -3.08 14.06
CA THR A 286 40.20 -2.61 14.27
C THR A 286 39.96 -1.31 13.51
N PHE A 287 38.72 -1.11 13.07
CA PHE A 287 38.25 0.12 12.43
C PHE A 287 36.94 0.56 13.07
N GLU A 288 36.79 1.87 13.23
CA GLU A 288 35.55 2.49 13.65
C GLU A 288 35.16 3.58 12.66
N ALA A 289 33.89 3.63 12.29
CA ALA A 289 33.35 4.68 11.45
C ALA A 289 31.92 5.01 11.88
N THR A 290 31.59 6.30 11.87
CA THR A 290 30.21 6.77 12.04
C THR A 290 29.71 7.34 10.72
N TYR A 291 28.58 6.82 10.26
CA TYR A 291 27.86 7.31 9.09
C TYR A 291 26.55 7.95 9.54
N SER A 292 25.99 8.80 8.71
CA SER A 292 24.69 9.39 9.01
C SER A 292 23.87 9.69 7.78
N ARG A 293 22.57 9.83 7.99
CA ARG A 293 21.62 10.38 7.03
C ARG A 293 20.67 11.33 7.76
N PRO A 294 20.32 12.47 7.16
CA PRO A 294 19.34 13.40 7.76
C PRO A 294 17.91 12.85 7.63
N TYR A 295 16.94 13.61 8.11
CA TYR A 295 15.55 13.41 7.70
C TYR A 295 15.40 13.64 6.20
N ILE A 296 14.67 12.78 5.52
CA ILE A 296 14.48 12.86 4.06
C ILE A 296 13.00 12.96 3.76
N ALA A 297 12.60 14.05 3.10
CA ALA A 297 11.25 14.20 2.59
C ALA A 297 11.05 13.25 1.39
N HIS A 298 9.90 12.58 1.35
CA HIS A 298 9.50 11.76 0.21
C HIS A 298 9.32 12.60 -1.06
N ALA A 299 8.81 13.83 -0.89
CA ALA A 299 8.65 14.85 -1.93
C ALA A 299 8.07 14.28 -3.24
N SER A 300 6.90 13.65 -3.14
CA SER A 300 6.23 13.08 -4.31
C SER A 300 5.95 14.15 -5.36
N LEU A 301 5.85 13.76 -6.63
CA LEU A 301 5.66 14.73 -7.72
C LEU A 301 4.36 15.52 -7.52
N ALA A 302 3.28 14.83 -7.16
CA ALA A 302 2.04 15.48 -6.72
C ALA A 302 1.88 15.38 -5.19
N PRO A 303 1.43 16.45 -4.52
CA PRO A 303 1.15 16.43 -3.09
C PRO A 303 0.05 15.43 -2.69
N SER A 304 -0.02 15.08 -1.43
CA SER A 304 -0.98 14.10 -0.93
C SER A 304 -2.45 14.51 -1.22
N CYS A 305 -3.29 13.55 -1.63
CA CYS A 305 -4.67 13.75 -2.07
C CYS A 305 -5.50 12.50 -1.72
N ALA A 306 -6.75 12.71 -1.29
CA ALA A 306 -7.74 11.67 -1.07
C ALA A 306 -9.15 12.19 -1.36
N VAL A 307 -10.05 11.26 -1.68
CA VAL A 307 -11.48 11.53 -1.81
C VAL A 307 -12.23 10.62 -0.85
N ALA A 308 -13.13 11.18 -0.05
CA ALA A 308 -14.00 10.39 0.80
C ALA A 308 -15.47 10.78 0.63
N ARG A 309 -16.37 9.84 0.83
CA ARG A 309 -17.82 10.07 0.84
C ARG A 309 -18.43 9.29 2.00
N PHE A 310 -19.25 9.96 2.80
CA PHE A 310 -20.04 9.31 3.83
C PHE A 310 -21.53 9.42 3.48
N ALA A 311 -22.19 8.28 3.27
CA ALA A 311 -23.61 8.23 2.94
C ALA A 311 -24.22 6.93 3.48
N ASP A 312 -25.45 7.00 3.98
CA ASP A 312 -26.20 5.83 4.46
C ASP A 312 -25.44 4.98 5.49
N GLY A 313 -24.68 5.63 6.38
CA GLY A 313 -23.86 4.97 7.40
C GLY A 313 -22.61 4.27 6.85
N ARG A 314 -22.24 4.48 5.58
CA ARG A 314 -21.05 3.92 4.95
C ARG A 314 -20.06 5.01 4.56
N LEU A 315 -18.80 4.81 4.93
CA LEU A 315 -17.67 5.64 4.54
C LEU A 315 -16.90 4.96 3.41
N GLU A 316 -16.79 5.64 2.28
CA GLU A 316 -15.97 5.22 1.14
C GLU A 316 -14.77 6.16 1.03
N VAL A 317 -13.56 5.61 1.01
CA VAL A 317 -12.32 6.39 0.89
C VAL A 317 -11.52 5.89 -0.30
N THR A 318 -11.15 6.82 -1.19
CA THR A 318 -10.19 6.60 -2.28
C THR A 318 -8.90 7.35 -1.94
N THR A 319 -7.79 6.63 -1.84
CA THR A 319 -6.48 7.14 -1.42
C THR A 319 -5.37 6.53 -2.28
N HIS A 320 -4.16 7.09 -2.24
CA HIS A 320 -2.97 6.45 -2.80
C HIS A 320 -2.08 5.79 -1.72
N ALA A 321 -2.66 5.47 -0.56
CA ALA A 321 -1.97 4.78 0.53
C ALA A 321 -1.41 3.40 0.13
N GLN A 322 -0.28 3.03 0.73
CA GLN A 322 0.39 1.74 0.51
C GLN A 322 -0.34 0.54 1.16
N GLY A 323 -1.21 0.80 2.13
CA GLY A 323 -1.92 -0.22 2.90
C GLY A 323 -3.34 0.22 3.23
N VAL A 324 -4.30 -0.20 2.39
CA VAL A 324 -5.71 0.15 2.54
C VAL A 324 -6.37 -0.52 3.74
N TYR A 325 -5.95 -1.73 4.11
CA TYR A 325 -6.50 -2.46 5.25
C TYR A 325 -6.08 -1.86 6.61
N PRO A 326 -4.78 -1.58 6.85
CA PRO A 326 -4.40 -0.85 8.06
C PRO A 326 -5.03 0.54 8.14
N LEU A 327 -5.12 1.26 7.01
CA LEU A 327 -5.80 2.55 6.98
C LEU A 327 -7.29 2.43 7.34
N ARG A 328 -8.00 1.40 6.85
CA ARG A 328 -9.39 1.13 7.23
C ARG A 328 -9.56 0.99 8.74
N LEU A 329 -8.66 0.26 9.40
CA LEU A 329 -8.67 0.09 10.86
C LEU A 329 -8.39 1.40 11.59
N ALA A 330 -7.43 2.20 11.09
CA ALA A 330 -7.11 3.50 11.66
C ALA A 330 -8.30 4.48 11.55
N LEU A 331 -8.98 4.50 10.39
CA LEU A 331 -10.19 5.30 10.17
C LEU A 331 -11.34 4.86 11.08
N ALA A 332 -11.56 3.55 11.22
CA ALA A 332 -12.58 2.99 12.11
C ALA A 332 -12.39 3.48 13.55
N HIS A 333 -11.17 3.37 14.06
CA HIS A 333 -10.83 3.83 15.40
C HIS A 333 -10.98 5.35 15.54
N ALA A 334 -10.38 6.12 14.62
CA ALA A 334 -10.34 7.57 14.74
C ALA A 334 -11.70 8.26 14.54
N LEU A 335 -12.62 7.64 13.80
CA LEU A 335 -13.97 8.15 13.53
C LEU A 335 -15.06 7.44 14.36
N ALA A 336 -14.68 6.48 15.21
CA ALA A 336 -15.61 5.64 15.98
C ALA A 336 -16.70 5.00 15.09
N LEU A 337 -16.29 4.45 13.95
CA LEU A 337 -17.15 3.71 13.01
C LEU A 337 -16.79 2.23 13.02
N ASP A 338 -17.78 1.38 12.77
CA ASP A 338 -17.55 -0.05 12.56
C ASP A 338 -16.71 -0.27 11.28
N VAL A 339 -15.79 -1.24 11.33
CA VAL A 339 -14.85 -1.52 10.22
C VAL A 339 -15.61 -1.91 8.94
N GLU A 340 -16.74 -2.59 9.08
CA GLU A 340 -17.63 -3.07 8.02
C GLU A 340 -18.39 -1.92 7.32
N CYS A 341 -18.49 -0.77 7.98
CA CYS A 341 -19.05 0.46 7.42
C CYS A 341 -18.02 1.24 6.60
N ILE A 342 -16.75 0.82 6.56
CA ILE A 342 -15.68 1.53 5.87
C ILE A 342 -15.14 0.71 4.70
N SER A 343 -15.12 1.33 3.52
CA SER A 343 -14.42 0.82 2.34
C SER A 343 -13.26 1.74 2.00
N VAL A 344 -12.08 1.16 1.77
CA VAL A 344 -10.89 1.89 1.36
C VAL A 344 -10.36 1.29 0.06
N ARG A 345 -10.21 2.14 -0.94
CA ARG A 345 -9.72 1.78 -2.27
C ARG A 345 -8.46 2.54 -2.60
N HIS A 346 -7.47 1.83 -3.09
CA HIS A 346 -6.26 2.41 -3.63
C HIS A 346 -6.52 2.93 -5.05
N HIS A 347 -6.04 4.14 -5.31
CA HIS A 347 -5.87 4.70 -6.64
C HIS A 347 -4.45 5.22 -6.75
N GLN A 348 -3.85 5.15 -7.94
CA GLN A 348 -2.45 5.52 -8.09
C GLN A 348 -2.23 7.01 -7.73
N GLY A 349 -1.17 7.29 -6.98
CA GLY A 349 -0.65 8.64 -6.74
C GLY A 349 0.58 8.90 -7.60
N ALA A 350 0.88 10.17 -7.89
CA ALA A 350 2.10 10.56 -8.61
C ALA A 350 3.32 10.60 -7.67
N GLY A 351 3.71 9.43 -7.16
CA GLY A 351 4.79 9.24 -6.20
C GLY A 351 4.32 8.63 -4.88
N CYS A 352 5.25 8.02 -4.17
CA CYS A 352 5.04 7.44 -2.85
C CYS A 352 6.38 7.42 -2.09
N TYR A 353 7.38 6.72 -2.64
CA TYR A 353 8.77 6.65 -2.13
C TYR A 353 8.92 6.20 -0.67
N GLY A 354 7.85 5.69 -0.06
CA GLY A 354 7.76 5.39 1.37
C GLY A 354 6.44 5.89 1.96
N HIS A 355 6.41 6.08 3.28
CA HIS A 355 5.24 6.59 3.97
C HIS A 355 5.10 8.11 3.79
N ASN A 356 4.62 8.53 2.62
CA ASN A 356 4.17 9.90 2.40
C ASN A 356 2.83 10.17 3.13
N GLY A 357 2.28 11.37 3.00
CA GLY A 357 1.06 11.82 3.68
C GLY A 357 -0.26 11.20 3.18
N ALA A 358 -0.23 10.05 2.50
CA ALA A 358 -1.40 9.42 1.90
C ALA A 358 -2.44 8.94 2.92
N ASP A 359 -1.98 8.49 4.09
CA ASP A 359 -2.85 8.04 5.18
C ASP A 359 -3.46 9.27 5.87
N ASP A 360 -2.66 10.30 6.10
CA ASP A 360 -3.05 11.55 6.76
C ASP A 360 -4.10 12.31 5.94
N VAL A 361 -3.88 12.47 4.63
CA VAL A 361 -4.87 13.12 3.75
C VAL A 361 -6.15 12.31 3.61
N ALA A 362 -6.06 10.99 3.70
CA ALA A 362 -7.24 10.12 3.71
C ALA A 362 -8.04 10.30 4.99
N PHE A 363 -7.39 10.46 6.13
CA PHE A 363 -8.05 10.84 7.38
C PHE A 363 -8.71 12.22 7.27
N ASP A 364 -8.02 13.24 6.74
CA ASP A 364 -8.63 14.56 6.54
C ASP A 364 -9.92 14.48 5.71
N ALA A 365 -9.87 13.76 4.58
CA ALA A 365 -11.00 13.60 3.69
C ALA A 365 -12.15 12.86 4.37
N ALA A 366 -11.85 11.77 5.08
CA ALA A 366 -12.85 10.99 5.80
C ALA A 366 -13.51 11.79 6.94
N ALA A 367 -12.71 12.51 7.73
CA ALA A 367 -13.19 13.37 8.81
C ALA A 367 -14.15 14.45 8.27
N LEU A 368 -13.81 15.07 7.13
CA LEU A 368 -14.68 16.04 6.49
C LEU A 368 -15.94 15.42 5.89
N ALA A 369 -15.82 14.26 5.24
CA ALA A 369 -16.95 13.57 4.64
C ALA A 369 -18.01 13.16 5.67
N VAL A 370 -17.60 12.70 6.86
CA VAL A 370 -18.54 12.38 7.96
C VAL A 370 -19.30 13.62 8.44
N ARG A 371 -18.67 14.81 8.39
CA ARG A 371 -19.30 16.09 8.77
C ARG A 371 -20.14 16.71 7.66
N THR A 372 -19.88 16.34 6.41
CA THR A 372 -20.60 16.83 5.21
C THR A 372 -21.21 15.66 4.44
N PRO A 373 -22.14 14.91 5.06
CA PRO A 373 -22.66 13.66 4.50
C PRO A 373 -23.36 13.86 3.15
N GLY A 374 -23.31 12.81 2.34
CA GLY A 374 -23.98 12.72 1.04
C GLY A 374 -23.16 13.20 -0.15
N ARG A 375 -22.13 14.04 0.06
CA ARG A 375 -21.27 14.55 -1.02
C ARG A 375 -19.85 13.99 -0.91
N PRO A 376 -19.17 13.71 -2.03
CA PRO A 376 -17.75 13.38 -2.00
C PRO A 376 -16.93 14.63 -1.63
N VAL A 377 -15.96 14.47 -0.74
CA VAL A 377 -15.01 15.50 -0.33
C VAL A 377 -13.62 15.10 -0.80
N ARG A 378 -13.01 15.92 -1.65
CA ARG A 378 -11.63 15.77 -2.11
C ARG A 378 -10.73 16.72 -1.33
N VAL A 379 -9.82 16.15 -0.54
CA VAL A 379 -8.75 16.91 0.13
C VAL A 379 -7.48 16.73 -0.67
N GLN A 380 -6.82 17.84 -1.00
CA GLN A 380 -5.49 17.84 -1.57
C GLN A 380 -4.61 18.80 -0.77
N TRP A 381 -3.42 18.36 -0.40
CA TRP A 381 -2.44 19.16 0.30
C TRP A 381 -1.76 20.13 -0.67
N GLU A 382 -1.28 21.27 -0.16
CA GLU A 382 -0.33 22.09 -0.91
C GLU A 382 1.09 21.53 -0.74
N ARG A 383 2.02 21.88 -1.64
CA ARG A 383 3.41 21.37 -1.56
C ARG A 383 4.07 21.73 -0.22
N GLU A 384 3.77 22.91 0.30
CA GLU A 384 4.24 23.38 1.60
C GLU A 384 3.74 22.49 2.74
N ASP A 385 2.50 22.00 2.67
CA ASP A 385 1.95 21.06 3.67
C ASP A 385 2.68 19.73 3.63
N GLU A 386 2.95 19.20 2.43
CA GLU A 386 3.68 17.94 2.30
C GLU A 386 5.10 18.04 2.86
N LEU A 387 5.79 19.17 2.64
CA LEU A 387 7.14 19.38 3.16
C LEU A 387 7.18 19.77 4.65
N ALA A 388 6.06 20.13 5.27
CA ALA A 388 6.01 20.53 6.67
C ALA A 388 5.41 19.44 7.58
N ALA A 389 4.40 18.72 7.08
CA ALA A 389 3.55 17.85 7.91
C ALA A 389 3.54 16.38 7.48
N ALA A 390 4.01 16.02 6.29
CA ALA A 390 4.07 14.61 5.90
C ALA A 390 5.13 13.86 6.73
N PRO A 391 5.02 12.53 6.86
CA PRO A 391 6.09 11.75 7.47
C PRO A 391 7.39 11.84 6.67
N PHE A 392 8.52 11.82 7.37
CA PHE A 392 9.86 11.84 6.81
C PHE A 392 10.54 10.49 6.96
N GLY A 393 11.44 10.15 6.04
CA GLY A 393 12.44 9.12 6.28
C GLY A 393 13.28 9.52 7.49
N ALA A 394 13.30 8.68 8.53
CA ALA A 394 13.97 9.00 9.78
C ALA A 394 15.47 9.20 9.60
N ALA A 395 16.00 10.27 10.23
CA ALA A 395 17.41 10.50 10.38
C ALA A 395 18.07 9.36 11.16
N MET A 396 19.29 8.99 10.78
CA MET A 396 20.03 7.90 11.42
C MET A 396 21.48 8.29 11.64
N ALA A 397 22.03 7.87 12.79
CA ALA A 397 23.45 7.72 13.00
C ALA A 397 23.78 6.23 13.08
N VAL A 398 24.77 5.79 12.31
CA VAL A 398 25.18 4.39 12.23
C VAL A 398 26.64 4.31 12.64
N LYS A 399 26.91 3.68 13.79
CA LYS A 399 28.27 3.36 14.22
C LYS A 399 28.60 1.95 13.79
N ILE A 400 29.76 1.79 13.15
CA ILE A 400 30.28 0.50 12.73
C ILE A 400 31.66 0.33 13.36
N HIS A 401 31.84 -0.77 14.09
CA HIS A 401 33.13 -1.25 14.54
C HIS A 401 33.42 -2.58 13.85
N ALA A 402 34.60 -2.75 13.24
CA ALA A 402 34.97 -3.98 12.54
C ALA A 402 36.38 -4.44 12.89
N GLY A 403 36.54 -5.73 13.18
CA GLY A 403 37.82 -6.38 13.38
C GLY A 403 38.25 -7.16 12.13
N LEU A 404 39.51 -7.01 11.72
CA LEU A 404 40.09 -7.71 10.58
C LEU A 404 41.22 -8.67 11.00
N ASP A 405 41.40 -9.74 10.23
CA ASP A 405 42.54 -10.64 10.33
C ASP A 405 43.82 -10.00 9.73
N PRO A 406 45.02 -10.61 9.89
CA PRO A 406 46.26 -10.08 9.32
C PRO A 406 46.27 -9.94 7.79
N ALA A 407 45.40 -10.67 7.08
CA ALA A 407 45.24 -10.59 5.63
C ALA A 407 44.22 -9.51 5.20
N GLY A 408 43.59 -8.80 6.15
CA GLY A 408 42.60 -7.76 5.91
C GLY A 408 41.18 -8.27 5.68
N ARG A 409 40.88 -9.52 6.05
CA ARG A 409 39.52 -10.08 5.93
C ARG A 409 38.70 -9.80 7.18
N PRO A 410 37.39 -9.51 7.08
CA PRO A 410 36.52 -9.33 8.24
C PRO A 410 36.46 -10.58 9.12
N LEU A 411 36.73 -10.41 10.41
CA LEU A 411 36.52 -11.42 11.45
C LEU A 411 35.16 -11.23 12.12
N ASP A 412 34.87 -9.98 12.48
CA ASP A 412 33.64 -9.56 13.12
C ASP A 412 33.31 -8.11 12.78
N TRP A 413 32.07 -7.72 13.07
CA TRP A 413 31.68 -6.33 13.08
C TRP A 413 30.45 -6.15 13.98
N THR A 414 30.36 -4.98 14.60
CA THR A 414 29.19 -4.50 15.33
C THR A 414 28.64 -3.30 14.59
N LEU A 415 27.32 -3.25 14.43
CA LEU A 415 26.61 -2.10 13.88
C LEU A 415 25.52 -1.65 14.86
N GLU A 416 25.60 -0.39 15.25
CA GLU A 416 24.65 0.28 16.11
C GLU A 416 23.94 1.37 15.30
N VAL A 417 22.61 1.34 15.30
CA VAL A 417 21.77 2.33 14.59
C VAL A 417 21.00 3.13 15.62
N PHE A 418 21.31 4.42 15.70
CA PHE A 418 20.59 5.39 16.51
C PHE A 418 19.61 6.11 15.60
N SER A 419 18.31 5.99 15.88
CA SER A 419 17.24 6.49 15.03
C SER A 419 16.00 6.78 15.85
N PRO A 420 15.21 7.81 15.52
CA PRO A 420 13.83 7.90 15.96
C PRO A 420 13.03 6.68 15.49
N VAL A 421 11.87 6.45 16.10
CA VAL A 421 11.01 5.33 15.71
C VAL A 421 10.72 5.37 14.20
N HIS A 422 11.09 4.29 13.52
CA HIS A 422 10.77 4.10 12.10
C HIS A 422 9.27 3.84 11.99
N THR A 423 8.53 4.88 11.66
CA THR A 423 7.12 4.87 11.21
C THR A 423 6.17 4.00 12.04
N GLN A 424 5.41 4.61 12.95
CA GLN A 424 4.14 4.04 13.39
C GLN A 424 3.03 4.78 12.66
N ARG A 425 2.49 4.16 11.60
CA ARG A 425 1.22 4.59 11.00
C ARG A 425 0.13 4.58 12.09
N PRO A 426 -0.87 5.48 12.05
CA PRO A 426 -1.90 5.56 13.10
C PRO A 426 -2.52 4.19 13.43
N GLY A 427 -2.72 3.90 14.72
CA GLY A 427 -3.34 2.66 15.19
C GLY A 427 -2.40 1.47 15.46
N MET A 428 -1.08 1.63 15.30
CA MET A 428 -0.10 0.55 15.51
C MET A 428 0.62 0.58 16.88
N SER A 429 0.33 1.55 17.75
CA SER A 429 0.81 1.57 19.14
C SER A 429 -0.23 0.96 20.08
N LYS A 430 0.15 -0.12 20.76
CA LYS A 430 -0.31 -0.36 22.13
C LYS A 430 0.50 0.49 23.09
#